data_AF-A0A6P6YE30-F1
#
_entry.id   AF-A0A6P6YE30-F1
#
_cell.length_a   1.000
_cell.length_b   1.000
_cell.length_c   1.000
_cell.angle_alpha   90.00
_cell.angle_beta   90.00
_cell.angle_gamma   90.00
#
_symmetry.space_group_name_H-M   'P 1'
#
loop_
_entity.id
_entity.type
_entity.pdbx_description
1 polymer ?
#
loop_
_entity_poly.entity_id
_entity_poly.type
_entity_poly.pdbx_seq_one_letter_code
_entity_poly.pdbx_strand_id
1 'polypeptide(L)'
;MASSNQLNETLFLVRSICRTLRRQMKGKVSESPMFEVIRQTVRQNKITDQRICRAPNELRYLGQSYRTYLDSGEKYRQLLAKYYGKSERSVDETAKMMGFKLPERFNH
;
A
#
# COMPACT_ATOMS: atom_id res chain seq x y z
N MET A 1 17.01 6.24 29.25
CA MET A 1 17.46 6.52 27.86
C MET A 1 16.73 5.70 26.79
N ALA A 2 16.17 4.52 27.08
CA ALA A 2 15.41 3.72 26.10
C ALA A 2 14.06 4.33 25.67
N SER A 3 13.36 5.03 26.58
CA SER A 3 11.98 5.51 26.34
C SER A 3 11.86 6.58 25.23
N SER A 4 12.84 7.49 25.13
CA SER A 4 12.84 8.59 24.15
C SER A 4 13.01 8.08 22.71
N ASN A 5 13.84 7.05 22.53
CA ASN A 5 14.12 6.49 21.20
C ASN A 5 12.91 5.71 20.66
N GLN A 6 12.20 4.98 21.53
CA GLN A 6 10.99 4.24 21.15
C GLN A 6 9.83 5.15 20.72
N LEU A 7 9.70 6.32 21.36
CA LEU A 7 8.71 7.33 20.97
C LEU A 7 8.99 7.90 19.58
N ASN A 8 10.25 8.15 19.26
CA ASN A 8 10.69 8.65 17.96
C ASN A 8 10.45 7.63 16.85
N GLU A 9 10.78 6.35 17.10
CA GLU A 9 10.52 5.25 16.17
C GLU A 9 9.02 5.09 15.89
N THR A 10 8.20 5.15 16.94
CA THR A 10 6.74 5.06 16.81
C THR A 10 6.18 6.22 15.98
N LEU A 11 6.67 7.44 16.22
CA LEU A 11 6.30 8.62 15.43
C LEU A 11 6.74 8.49 13.96
N PHE A 12 7.93 7.96 13.71
CA PHE A 12 8.43 7.75 12.36
C PHE A 12 7.58 6.73 11.61
N LEU A 13 7.21 5.63 12.28
CA LEU A 13 6.34 4.59 11.76
C LEU A 13 4.97 5.14 11.37
N VAL A 14 4.30 5.83 12.29
CA VAL A 14 2.96 6.42 12.04
C VAL A 14 3.02 7.43 10.89
N ARG A 15 4.05 8.28 10.85
CA ARG A 15 4.24 9.23 9.74
C ARG A 15 4.46 8.53 8.41
N SER A 16 5.23 7.45 8.39
CA SER A 16 5.49 6.68 7.17
C SER A 16 4.19 6.07 6.62
N ILE A 17 3.36 5.48 7.48
CA ILE A 17 2.08 4.88 7.08
C ILE A 17 1.11 5.94 6.59
N CYS A 18 0.99 7.07 7.30
CA CYS A 18 0.15 8.17 6.86
C CYS A 18 0.58 8.71 5.49
N ARG A 19 1.89 8.79 5.22
CA ARG A 19 2.42 9.24 3.92
C ARG A 19 2.07 8.26 2.80
N THR A 20 2.17 6.95 3.05
CA THR A 20 1.78 5.93 2.08
C THR A 20 0.27 5.95 1.82
N LEU A 21 -0.55 6.07 2.87
CA LEU A 21 -2.01 6.20 2.75
C LEU A 21 -2.42 7.43 1.93
N ARG A 22 -1.78 8.60 2.12
CA ARG A 22 -2.04 9.79 1.28
C ARG A 22 -1.79 9.59 -0.20
N ARG A 23 -0.80 8.76 -0.56
CA ARG A 23 -0.48 8.50 -1.96
C ARG A 23 -1.51 7.59 -2.61
N GLN A 24 -2.11 6.69 -1.84
CA GLN A 24 -3.00 5.66 -2.34
C GLN A 24 -4.48 6.03 -2.25
N MET A 25 -4.85 6.93 -1.34
CA MET A 25 -6.23 7.37 -1.14
C MET A 25 -6.49 8.72 -1.82
N LYS A 26 -7.65 8.85 -2.46
CA LYS A 26 -8.16 10.14 -2.98
C LYS A 26 -8.85 11.00 -1.92
N GLY A 27 -9.03 10.48 -0.69
CA GLY A 27 -9.74 11.11 0.42
C GLY A 27 -8.86 11.41 1.64
N LYS A 28 -9.47 11.81 2.75
CA LYS A 28 -8.71 12.12 3.98
C LYS A 28 -8.15 10.84 4.60
N VAL A 29 -6.89 10.87 5.00
CA VAL A 29 -6.24 9.73 5.71
C VAL A 29 -6.98 9.38 7.00
N SER A 30 -7.60 10.37 7.65
CA SER A 30 -8.37 10.17 8.88
C SER A 30 -9.57 9.26 8.72
N GLU A 31 -10.11 9.13 7.50
CA GLU A 31 -11.25 8.27 7.17
C GLU A 31 -10.81 6.86 6.78
N SER A 32 -9.49 6.60 6.75
CA SER A 32 -8.97 5.27 6.49
C SER A 32 -9.22 4.36 7.70
N PRO A 33 -9.85 3.18 7.53
CA PRO A 33 -9.95 2.18 8.59
C PRO A 33 -8.57 1.80 9.14
N MET A 34 -7.56 1.82 8.27
CA MET A 34 -6.17 1.52 8.64
C MET A 34 -5.56 2.58 9.56
N PHE A 35 -5.92 3.86 9.37
CA PHE A 35 -5.50 4.94 10.26
C PHE A 35 -6.16 4.83 11.63
N GLU A 36 -7.44 4.46 11.67
CA GLU A 36 -8.19 4.28 12.92
C GLU A 36 -7.61 3.15 13.78
N VAL A 37 -7.31 2.01 13.18
CA VAL A 37 -6.65 0.87 13.86
C VAL A 37 -5.32 1.32 14.46
N ILE A 38 -4.45 1.98 13.68
CA ILE A 38 -3.15 2.46 14.17
C ILE A 38 -3.32 3.46 15.32
N ARG A 39 -4.28 4.39 15.19
CA ARG A 39 -4.58 5.37 16.24
C ARG A 39 -5.00 4.69 17.54
N GLN A 40 -5.84 3.66 17.45
CA GLN A 40 -6.29 2.87 18.60
C GLN A 40 -5.14 2.09 19.21
N THR A 41 -4.31 1.42 18.41
CA THR A 41 -3.13 0.68 18.89
C THR A 41 -2.13 1.62 19.58
N VAL A 42 -1.84 2.79 19.02
CA VAL A 42 -0.95 3.78 19.65
C VAL A 42 -1.52 4.29 20.97
N ARG A 43 -2.83 4.56 21.04
CA ARG A 43 -3.49 4.96 22.30
C ARG A 43 -3.44 3.87 23.36
N GLN A 44 -3.75 2.64 23.01
CA GLN A 44 -3.71 1.50 23.94
C GLN A 44 -2.30 1.30 24.51
N ASN A 45 -1.27 1.38 23.65
CA ASN A 45 0.12 1.26 24.07
C ASN A 45 0.61 2.43 24.94
N LYS A 46 0.08 3.66 24.74
CA LYS A 46 0.33 4.80 25.64
C LYS A 46 -0.32 4.66 27.02
N ILE A 47 -1.49 4.01 27.10
CA ILE A 47 -2.23 3.85 28.36
C ILE A 47 -1.63 2.70 29.19
N THR A 48 -1.00 1.73 28.54
CA THR A 48 -0.38 0.56 29.18
C THR A 48 1.14 0.73 29.33
N ASP A 49 1.58 1.64 30.21
CA ASP A 49 3.00 1.88 30.52
C ASP A 49 3.74 0.66 31.14
N GLN A 50 3.03 -0.42 31.49
CA GLN A 50 3.62 -1.61 32.15
C GLN A 50 4.20 -2.67 31.19
N ARG A 51 4.07 -2.55 29.87
CA ARG A 51 4.59 -3.52 28.88
C ARG A 51 5.86 -3.05 28.16
N ILE A 52 6.82 -2.55 28.92
CA ILE A 52 7.99 -1.78 28.44
C ILE A 52 8.88 -2.51 27.40
N CYS A 53 8.81 -3.84 27.28
CA CYS A 53 9.65 -4.59 26.34
C CYS A 53 8.92 -5.28 25.17
N ARG A 54 7.60 -5.54 25.26
CA ARG A 54 6.86 -6.32 24.23
C ARG A 54 6.00 -5.44 23.32
N ALA A 55 5.32 -4.47 23.91
CA ALA A 55 4.42 -3.53 23.22
C ALA A 55 5.09 -2.69 22.10
N PRO A 56 6.31 -2.13 22.29
CA PRO A 56 6.97 -1.36 21.23
C PRO A 56 7.34 -2.23 20.01
N ASN A 57 7.72 -3.49 20.27
CA ASN A 57 8.05 -4.44 19.21
C ASN A 57 6.79 -4.89 18.46
N GLU A 58 5.68 -5.10 19.16
CA GLU A 58 4.37 -5.40 18.56
C GLU A 58 3.89 -4.27 17.65
N LEU A 59 3.93 -3.02 18.12
CA LEU A 59 3.52 -1.86 17.32
C LEU A 59 4.43 -1.66 16.10
N ARG A 60 5.75 -1.85 16.27
CA ARG A 60 6.71 -1.81 15.16
C ARG A 60 6.42 -2.91 14.13
N TYR A 61 6.18 -4.13 14.59
CA TYR A 61 5.85 -5.26 13.75
C TYR A 61 4.54 -5.04 12.99
N LEU A 62 3.48 -4.59 13.67
CA LEU A 62 2.21 -4.23 13.05
C LEU A 62 2.37 -3.14 11.99
N GLY A 63 3.08 -2.05 12.31
CA GLY A 63 3.30 -0.98 11.33
C GLY A 63 4.16 -1.41 10.14
N GLN A 64 5.15 -2.28 10.35
CA GLN A 64 5.91 -2.89 9.25
C GLN A 64 5.03 -3.78 8.38
N SER A 65 4.19 -4.62 8.97
CA SER A 65 3.23 -5.46 8.25
C SER A 65 2.27 -4.63 7.40
N TYR A 66 1.71 -3.55 7.96
CA TYR A 66 0.84 -2.65 7.20
C TYR A 66 1.57 -1.93 6.06
N ARG A 67 2.82 -1.50 6.30
CA ARG A 67 3.63 -0.90 5.25
C ARG A 67 3.87 -1.89 4.11
N THR A 68 4.25 -3.11 4.42
CA THR A 68 4.45 -4.19 3.44
C THR A 68 3.17 -4.46 2.65
N TYR A 69 2.02 -4.47 3.31
CA TYR A 69 0.71 -4.63 2.65
C TYR A 69 0.39 -3.50 1.68
N LEU A 70 0.62 -2.24 2.08
CA LEU A 70 0.37 -1.09 1.21
C LEU A 70 1.33 -1.09 0.00
N ASP A 71 2.61 -1.41 0.22
CA ASP A 71 3.61 -1.49 -0.84
C ASP A 71 3.29 -2.63 -1.82
N SER A 72 2.84 -3.80 -1.32
CA SER A 72 2.42 -4.91 -2.18
C SER A 72 1.18 -4.58 -2.99
N GLY A 73 0.21 -3.86 -2.42
CA GLY A 73 -0.98 -3.37 -3.13
C GLY A 73 -0.63 -2.40 -4.26
N GLU A 74 0.38 -1.55 -4.08
CA GLU A 74 0.87 -0.67 -5.15
C GLU A 74 1.54 -1.47 -6.27
N LYS A 75 2.42 -2.40 -5.94
CA LYS A 75 3.05 -3.30 -6.91
C LYS A 75 2.02 -4.13 -7.67
N TYR A 76 0.99 -4.61 -6.98
CA TYR A 76 -0.11 -5.35 -7.61
C TYR A 76 -0.87 -4.48 -8.60
N ARG A 77 -1.18 -3.22 -8.27
CA ARG A 77 -1.79 -2.28 -9.23
C ARG A 77 -0.90 -2.00 -10.43
N GLN A 78 0.41 -1.87 -10.22
CA GLN A 78 1.38 -1.72 -11.33
C GLN A 78 1.40 -2.97 -12.22
N LEU A 79 1.37 -4.16 -11.63
CA LEU A 79 1.31 -5.42 -12.35
C LEU A 79 0.02 -5.56 -13.15
N LEU A 80 -1.12 -5.25 -12.52
CA LEU A 80 -2.42 -5.19 -13.19
C LEU A 80 -2.37 -4.20 -14.35
N ALA A 81 -1.88 -2.97 -14.16
CA ALA A 81 -1.77 -1.99 -15.24
C ALA A 81 -0.87 -2.50 -16.40
N LYS A 82 0.21 -3.20 -16.08
CA LYS A 82 1.18 -3.71 -17.07
C LYS A 82 0.64 -4.90 -17.88
N TYR A 83 -0.13 -5.80 -17.25
CA TYR A 83 -0.52 -7.07 -17.87
C TYR A 83 -2.02 -7.22 -18.12
N TYR A 84 -2.88 -6.54 -17.36
CA TYR A 84 -4.34 -6.71 -17.36
C TYR A 84 -5.12 -5.39 -17.57
N GLY A 85 -4.45 -4.23 -17.51
CA GLY A 85 -5.06 -2.90 -17.67
C GLY A 85 -5.32 -2.50 -19.13
N LYS A 86 -4.79 -3.29 -20.07
CA LYS A 86 -5.31 -3.38 -21.44
C LYS A 86 -6.08 -4.68 -21.49
N SER A 87 -7.38 -4.63 -21.78
CA SER A 87 -8.15 -5.80 -22.21
C SER A 87 -7.38 -6.61 -23.25
N GLU A 88 -7.77 -7.87 -23.49
CA GLU A 88 -7.26 -8.72 -24.59
C GLU A 88 -6.78 -7.85 -25.75
N ARG A 89 -5.46 -7.85 -25.99
CA ARG A 89 -4.87 -7.05 -27.09
C ARG A 89 -5.68 -7.38 -28.33
N SER A 90 -6.25 -6.36 -28.97
CA SER A 90 -7.02 -6.56 -30.19
C SER A 90 -6.19 -7.39 -31.18
N VAL A 91 -6.85 -8.21 -32.00
CA VAL A 91 -6.20 -9.00 -33.05
C VAL A 91 -5.28 -8.10 -33.89
N ASP A 92 -5.67 -6.85 -34.09
CA ASP A 92 -4.88 -5.82 -34.78
C ASP A 92 -3.57 -5.44 -34.05
N GLU A 93 -3.63 -5.19 -32.74
CA GLU A 93 -2.44 -4.86 -31.93
C GLU A 93 -1.47 -6.05 -31.85
N THR A 94 -2.01 -7.26 -31.79
CA THR A 94 -1.21 -8.50 -31.75
C THR A 94 -0.53 -8.78 -33.09
N ALA A 95 -1.25 -8.61 -34.21
CA ALA A 95 -0.66 -8.78 -35.54
C ALA A 95 0.45 -7.77 -35.80
N LYS A 96 0.25 -6.50 -35.43
CA LYS A 96 1.25 -5.43 -35.60
C LYS A 96 2.52 -5.70 -34.77
N MET A 97 2.39 -6.26 -33.58
CA MET A 97 3.52 -6.69 -32.74
C MET A 97 4.33 -7.82 -33.38
N MET A 98 3.66 -8.74 -34.06
CA MET A 98 4.27 -9.90 -34.73
C MET A 98 4.74 -9.59 -36.16
N GLY A 99 4.58 -8.37 -36.65
CA GLY A 99 4.93 -7.97 -38.03
C GLY A 99 3.91 -8.38 -39.09
N PHE A 100 2.72 -8.81 -38.68
CA PHE A 100 1.62 -9.17 -39.56
C PHE A 100 0.70 -7.95 -39.81
N LYS A 101 0.11 -7.88 -41.02
CA LYS A 101 -0.96 -6.94 -41.36
C LYS A 101 -2.29 -7.70 -41.40
N LEU A 102 -3.34 -7.14 -40.80
CA LEU A 102 -4.68 -7.73 -40.94
C LEU A 102 -5.20 -7.49 -42.37
N PRO A 103 -5.85 -8.49 -42.98
CA PRO A 103 -6.53 -8.29 -44.25
C PRO A 103 -7.67 -7.29 -44.07
N GLU A 104 -7.82 -6.38 -45.04
CA GLU A 104 -8.94 -5.44 -45.06
C GLU A 104 -10.25 -6.22 -45.17
N ARG A 105 -11.23 -5.89 -44.32
CA ARG A 105 -12.57 -6.49 -44.40
C ARG A 105 -13.19 -6.00 -45.71
N PHE A 106 -13.31 -6.89 -46.69
CA PHE A 106 -14.16 -6.67 -47.85
C PHE A 106 -15.60 -6.58 -47.36
N ASN A 107 -16.13 -5.36 -47.27
CA ASN A 107 -17.56 -5.12 -47.12
C ASN A 107 -18.15 -5.11 -48.54
N HIS A 108 -19.01 -6.08 -48.83
CA HIS A 108 -19.87 -6.10 -50.03
C HIS A 108 -21.06 -5.16 -49.86
#